data_AF-A0A1R3UVI4-F1
#
_entry.id   AF-A0A1R3UVI4-F1
#
_cell.length_a   1.000
_cell.length_b   1.000
_cell.length_c   1.000
_cell.angle_alpha   90.00
_cell.angle_beta   90.00
_cell.angle_gamma   90.00
#
_symmetry.space_group_name_H-M   'P 1'
#
loop_
_entity.id
_entity.type
_entity.pdbx_description
1 polymer ?
#
loop_
_entity_poly.entity_id
_entity_poly.type
_entity_poly.pdbx_seq_one_letter_code
_entity_poly.pdbx_strand_id
1 'polypeptide(L)' 'MILDSQETTDDLVWDMTEVLTSMCARLYGKRSAKHRAARAVAAATGPQAP' A
#
# COMPACT_ATOMS: atom_id res chain seq x y z
N MET A 1 -12.25 -10.81 -19.80
CA MET A 1 -12.74 -9.72 -18.94
C MET A 1 -11.65 -8.67 -18.94
N ILE A 2 -11.91 -7.50 -19.52
CA ILE A 2 -10.94 -6.39 -19.53
C ILE A 2 -11.17 -5.67 -18.19
N LEU A 3 -10.17 -5.70 -17.30
CA LEU A 3 -10.21 -4.96 -16.04
C LEU A 3 -9.97 -3.48 -16.33
N ASP A 4 -10.79 -2.63 -15.75
CA ASP A 4 -10.59 -1.18 -15.85
C ASP A 4 -9.27 -0.79 -15.18
N SER A 5 -8.51 0.11 -15.80
CA SER A 5 -7.19 0.51 -15.30
C SER A 5 -7.25 1.15 -13.91
N GLN A 6 -8.41 1.71 -13.53
CA GLN A 6 -8.66 2.24 -12.19
C GLN A 6 -8.85 1.11 -11.17
N GLU A 7 -9.61 0.07 -11.53
CA GLU A 7 -9.81 -1.10 -10.68
C GLU A 7 -8.48 -1.82 -10.42
N THR A 8 -7.66 -1.98 -11.46
CA THR A 8 -6.30 -2.55 -11.33
C THR A 8 -5.41 -1.72 -10.40
N THR A 9 -5.57 -0.39 -10.41
CA THR A 9 -4.79 0.49 -9.53
C THR A 9 -5.25 0.33 -8.08
N ASP A 10 -6.56 0.27 -7.82
CA ASP A 10 -7.11 0.10 -6.47
C ASP A 10 -6.78 -1.28 -5.88
N ASP A 11 -6.91 -2.35 -6.67
CA ASP A 11 -6.52 -3.70 -6.27
C ASP A 11 -5.04 -3.78 -5.91
N LEU A 12 -4.17 -3.16 -6.72
CA LEU A 12 -2.74 -3.12 -6.45
C LEU A 12 -2.41 -2.31 -5.18
N VAL A 13 -3.12 -1.21 -4.94
CA VAL A 13 -2.98 -0.41 -3.72
C VAL A 13 -3.37 -1.25 -2.49
N TRP A 14 -4.44 -2.03 -2.59
CA TRP A 14 -4.89 -2.93 -1.53
C TRP A 14 -3.84 -4.01 -1.22
N ASP A 15 -3.39 -4.73 -2.25
CA ASP A 15 -2.38 -5.79 -2.12
C ASP A 15 -1.09 -5.27 -1.47
N MET A 16 -0.61 -4.12 -1.94
CA MET A 16 0.59 -3.49 -1.38
C MET A 16 0.38 -3.05 0.07
N THR A 17 -0.82 -2.59 0.43
CA THR A 17 -1.17 -2.25 1.82
C THR A 17 -1.09 -3.48 2.74
N GLU A 18 -1.58 -4.64 2.29
CA GLU A 18 -1.53 -5.88 3.06
C GLU A 18 -0.09 -6.39 3.24
N VAL A 19 0.69 -6.41 2.16
CA VAL A 19 2.10 -6.83 2.18
C VAL A 19 2.91 -5.93 3.12
N LEU A 20 2.79 -4.61 2.98
CA LEU A 20 3.50 -3.65 3.82
C LEU A 20 3.06 -3.69 5.28
N THR A 21 1.78 -3.97 5.55
CA THR A 21 1.28 -4.13 6.92
C THR A 21 1.88 -5.38 7.56
N SER A 22 1.95 -6.50 6.84
CA SER A 22 2.60 -7.74 7.31
C SER A 22 4.09 -7.52 7.58
N MET A 23 4.79 -6.86 6.65
CA MET A 23 6.20 -6.50 6.79
C MET A 23 6.43 -5.59 8.01
N CYS A 24 5.67 -4.51 8.15
CA CYS A 24 5.83 -3.57 9.26
C CYS A 24 5.46 -4.20 10.61
N ALA A 25 4.50 -5.14 10.64
CA ALA A 25 4.19 -5.87 11.86
C ALA A 25 5.36 -6.76 12.32
N ARG A 26 6.10 -7.36 11.39
CA ARG A 26 7.30 -8.16 11.68
C ARG A 26 8.49 -7.31 12.12
N LEU A 27 8.69 -6.15 11.49
CA LEU A 27 9.86 -5.29 11.76
C LEU A 27 9.67 -4.33 12.94
N TYR A 28 8.46 -3.80 13.14
CA TYR A 28 8.20 -2.69 14.06
C TYR A 28 7.08 -2.99 15.07
N GLY A 29 6.54 -4.21 15.06
CA GLY A 29 5.40 -4.62 15.86
C GLY A 29 4.06 -4.11 15.34
N LYS A 30 2.98 -4.81 15.72
CA LYS A 30 1.62 -4.56 15.21
C LYS A 30 1.09 -3.15 15.45
N ARG A 31 1.47 -2.49 16.56
CA ARG A 31 0.91 -1.17 16.94
C ARG A 31 1.21 -0.07 15.92
N SER A 32 2.38 -0.11 15.27
CA SER A 32 2.77 0.91 14.30
C SER A 32 2.60 0.48 12.84
N ALA A 33 2.32 -0.81 12.60
CA ALA A 33 2.35 -1.41 11.27
C ALA A 33 1.38 -0.76 10.28
N LYS A 34 0.11 -0.61 10.67
CA LYS A 34 -0.93 -0.05 9.81
C LYS A 34 -0.62 1.39 9.40
N HIS A 35 -0.15 2.22 10.35
CA HIS A 35 0.18 3.61 10.07
C HIS A 35 1.41 3.75 9.16
N ARG A 36 2.43 2.89 9.36
CA ARG A 36 3.63 2.87 8.51
C ARG A 36 3.31 2.39 7.09
N ALA A 37 2.51 1.33 6.95
CA ALA A 37 2.10 0.81 5.65
C ALA A 37 1.29 1.86 4.86
N ALA A 38 0.30 2.49 5.48
CA ALA A 38 -0.49 3.54 4.82
C ALA A 38 0.38 4.72 4.32
N ARG A 39 1.37 5.14 5.12
CA ARG A 39 2.32 6.19 4.71
C ARG A 39 3.20 5.77 3.53
N ALA A 40 3.67 4.52 3.52
CA ALA A 40 4.50 3.99 2.45
C ALA A 40 3.71 3.88 1.14
N VAL A 41 2.46 3.41 1.19
CA VAL A 41 1.55 3.37 0.04
C VAL A 41 1.29 4.78 -0.48
N ALA A 42 0.91 5.72 0.39
CA ALA A 42 0.68 7.11 -0.02
C ALA A 42 1.93 7.78 -0.64
N ALA A 43 3.13 7.42 -0.19
CA ALA A 43 4.37 7.91 -0.78
C ALA A 43 4.64 7.30 -2.17
N ALA A 44 4.23 6.05 -2.40
CA ALA A 44 4.38 5.35 -3.67
C ALA A 44 3.31 5.72 -4.71
N THR A 45 2.12 6.14 -4.25
CA THR A 45 0.96 6.44 -5.10
C THR A 45 0.60 7.93 -5.15
N GLY A 46 1.35 8.78 -4.43
CA GLY A 46 1.26 10.23 -4.58
C GLY A 46 1.60 10.67 -6.02
N PRO A 47 1.17 11.87 -6.44
CA PRO A 47 1.47 12.35 -7.79
C PRO A 47 2.98 12.23 -8.05
N GLN A 48 3.35 11.59 -9.16
CA GLN A 48 4.74 11.53 -9.59
C GLN A 48 5.30 12.95 -9.56
N ALA A 49 6.35 13.17 -8.76
CA ALA A 49 7.14 14.37 -8.89
C ALA A 49 7.63 14.45 -10.36
N PRO A 50 7.58 15.63 -10.99
CA PRO A 50 7.98 15.79 -12.39
C PRO A 50 9.44 15.40 -12.64
#